data_AF-A0A9E2R8A2-F1
#
_entry.id   AF-A0A9E2R8A2-F1
#
_cell.length_a   1.000
_cell.length_b   1.000
_cell.length_c   1.000
_cell.angle_alpha   90.00
_cell.angle_beta   90.00
_cell.angle_gamma   90.00
#
_symmetry.space_group_name_H-M   'P 1'
#
loop_
_entity.id
_entity.type
_entity.pdbx_description
1 polymer ?
#
loop_
_entity_poly.entity_id
_entity_poly.type
_entity_poly.pdbx_seq_one_letter_code
_entity_poly.pdbx_strand_id
1 'polypeptide(L)'
;ILYTGPITITNSATLEVKAFETGYNESVAASATFLIGPAIQPASATFNSSGQFQLQAQGVAGTTYLLQSSSNLTDWVTVSTNLAPTDQFELAVPILTNSPAQFYRLIGGP
;
A
#
# COMPACT_ATOMS: atom_id res chain seq x y z
N ILE A 1 -24.20 -4.52 19.90
CA ILE A 1 -23.26 -5.54 20.43
C ILE A 1 -22.35 -4.82 21.41
N LEU A 2 -22.20 -5.31 22.64
CA LEU A 2 -21.24 -4.75 23.59
C LEU A 2 -19.83 -5.15 23.17
N TYR A 3 -18.94 -4.17 23.00
CA TYR A 3 -17.57 -4.40 22.57
C TYR A 3 -16.65 -4.56 23.78
N THR A 4 -16.12 -5.76 24.01
CA THR A 4 -15.28 -6.08 25.18
C THR A 4 -13.87 -6.58 24.81
N GLY A 5 -13.51 -6.54 23.52
CA GLY A 5 -12.21 -6.98 23.01
C GLY A 5 -11.88 -6.34 21.66
N PRO A 6 -10.77 -6.76 21.00
CA PRO A 6 -10.36 -6.21 19.71
C PRO A 6 -11.39 -6.47 18.58
N ILE A 7 -11.50 -5.52 17.64
CA ILE A 7 -12.27 -5.65 16.39
C ILE A 7 -11.32 -6.14 15.30
N THR A 8 -11.58 -7.31 14.70
CA THR A 8 -10.85 -7.74 13.50
C THR A 8 -11.59 -7.27 12.25
N ILE A 9 -10.95 -6.40 11.48
CA ILE A 9 -11.45 -5.93 10.18
C ILE A 9 -10.64 -6.64 9.09
N THR A 10 -11.27 -7.52 8.32
CA THR A 10 -10.60 -8.33 7.27
C THR A 10 -10.78 -7.79 5.86
N ASN A 11 -11.71 -6.85 5.66
CA ASN A 11 -11.99 -6.19 4.39
C ASN A 11 -12.24 -4.70 4.63
N SER A 12 -12.11 -3.88 3.58
CA SER A 12 -12.47 -2.46 3.65
C SER A 12 -13.90 -2.29 4.18
N ALA A 13 -14.07 -1.49 5.24
CA ALA A 13 -15.35 -1.27 5.89
C ALA A 13 -15.40 0.10 6.59
N THR A 14 -16.60 0.63 6.76
CA THR A 14 -16.85 1.76 7.67
C THR A 14 -17.24 1.21 9.03
N LEU A 15 -16.44 1.52 10.04
CA LEU A 15 -16.72 1.21 11.43
C LEU A 15 -17.52 2.36 12.04
N GLU A 16 -18.72 2.07 12.53
CA GLU A 16 -19.56 2.99 13.28
C GLU A 16 -19.66 2.53 14.73
N VAL A 17 -19.41 3.44 15.68
CA VAL A 17 -19.36 3.13 17.11
C VAL A 17 -20.15 4.15 17.91
N LYS A 18 -20.85 3.66 18.93
CA LYS A 18 -21.60 4.47 19.90
C LYS A 18 -21.32 3.98 21.31
N ALA A 19 -21.18 4.91 22.26
CA ALA A 19 -21.15 4.62 23.69
C ALA A 19 -22.58 4.65 24.28
N PHE A 20 -22.84 3.68 25.16
CA PHE A 20 -24.08 3.53 25.92
C PHE A 20 -23.74 3.30 27.40
N GLU A 21 -24.44 3.99 28.29
CA GLU A 21 -24.39 3.75 29.73
C GLU A 21 -25.82 3.84 30.30
N THR A 22 -26.16 2.90 31.20
CA THR A 22 -27.50 2.83 31.79
C THR A 22 -27.84 4.11 32.56
N GLY A 23 -28.97 4.73 32.25
CA GLY A 23 -29.43 5.96 32.89
C GLY A 23 -28.92 7.25 32.23
N TYR A 24 -28.13 7.15 31.16
CA TYR A 24 -27.66 8.28 30.38
C TYR A 24 -28.18 8.25 28.93
N ASN A 25 -28.15 9.41 28.28
CA ASN A 25 -28.38 9.49 26.84
C ASN A 25 -27.19 8.88 26.09
N GLU A 26 -27.47 8.16 25.01
CA GLU A 26 -26.42 7.62 24.16
C GLU A 26 -25.59 8.73 23.52
N SER A 27 -24.31 8.45 23.25
CA SER A 27 -23.47 9.37 22.47
C SER A 27 -23.93 9.49 21.02
N VAL A 28 -23.50 10.53 20.32
CA VAL A 28 -23.58 10.57 18.85
C VAL A 28 -22.67 9.48 18.28
N ALA A 29 -23.13 8.79 17.23
CA ALA A 29 -22.32 7.78 16.58
C ALA A 29 -21.08 8.42 15.93
N ALA A 30 -19.91 7.81 16.16
CA ALA A 30 -18.66 8.16 15.49
C ALA A 30 -18.40 7.16 14.37
N SER A 31 -17.89 7.62 13.23
CA SER A 31 -17.60 6.78 12.07
C SER A 31 -16.14 6.93 11.63
N ALA A 32 -15.52 5.81 11.25
CA ALA A 32 -14.20 5.76 10.66
C ALA A 32 -14.16 4.74 9.51
N THR A 33 -13.56 5.11 8.38
CA THR A 33 -13.40 4.20 7.24
C THR A 33 -12.04 3.53 7.31
N PHE A 34 -12.04 2.20 7.26
CA PHE A 34 -10.86 1.37 7.13
C PHE A 34 -10.80 0.84 5.72
N LEU A 35 -9.76 1.21 4.98
CA LEU A 35 -9.51 0.70 3.64
C LEU A 35 -8.42 -0.37 3.74
N ILE A 36 -8.76 -1.59 3.37
CA ILE A 36 -7.81 -2.67 3.12
C ILE A 36 -7.62 -2.71 1.61
N GLY A 37 -6.53 -2.08 1.16
CA GLY A 37 -6.11 -2.12 -0.24
C GLY A 37 -5.72 -3.53 -0.66
N PRO A 38 -5.67 -3.82 -1.97
CA PRO A 38 -5.18 -5.10 -2.44
C PRO A 38 -3.77 -5.35 -1.93
N ALA A 39 -3.50 -6.60 -1.53
CA ALA A 39 -2.18 -7.02 -1.10
C ALA A 39 -1.22 -6.87 -2.29
N ILE A 40 -0.44 -5.80 -2.30
CA ILE A 40 0.69 -5.63 -3.22
C ILE A 40 1.82 -6.48 -2.66
N GLN A 41 2.30 -7.44 -3.44
CA GLN A 41 3.36 -8.35 -2.98
C GLN A 41 4.52 -8.28 -3.96
N PRO A 42 5.67 -7.71 -3.55
CA PRO A 42 6.93 -7.89 -4.27
C PRO A 42 7.24 -9.40 -4.38
N ALA A 43 7.46 -9.90 -5.59
CA ALA A 43 7.76 -11.30 -5.84
C ALA A 43 9.27 -11.53 -6.00
N SER A 44 9.92 -10.76 -6.87
CA SER A 44 11.37 -10.82 -7.07
C SER A 44 11.90 -9.48 -7.54
N ALA A 45 13.18 -9.21 -7.24
CA ALA A 45 13.86 -8.02 -7.67
C ALA A 45 15.23 -8.39 -8.26
N THR A 46 15.55 -7.87 -9.43
CA THR A 46 16.82 -8.13 -10.11
C THR A 46 17.43 -6.86 -10.69
N PHE A 47 18.73 -6.92 -10.94
CA PHE A 47 19.42 -5.94 -11.76
C PHE A 47 19.83 -6.62 -13.05
N ASN A 48 19.33 -6.13 -14.19
CA ASN A 48 19.66 -6.71 -15.49
C ASN A 48 20.98 -6.14 -16.04
N SER A 49 21.56 -6.83 -17.03
CA SER A 49 22.80 -6.41 -17.69
C SER A 49 22.67 -5.09 -18.47
N SER A 50 21.44 -4.62 -18.70
CA SER A 50 21.13 -3.34 -19.34
C SER A 50 21.12 -2.16 -18.34
N GLY A 51 21.44 -2.40 -17.06
CA GLY A 51 21.49 -1.35 -16.03
C GLY A 51 20.12 -0.92 -15.51
N GLN A 52 19.14 -1.82 -15.53
CA GLN A 52 17.81 -1.56 -14.97
C GLN A 52 17.57 -2.38 -13.71
N PHE A 53 16.89 -1.75 -12.75
CA PHE A 53 16.22 -2.45 -11.67
C PHE A 53 14.88 -2.97 -12.20
N GLN A 54 14.64 -4.27 -12.05
CA GLN A 54 13.40 -4.93 -12.40
C GLN A 54 12.74 -5.49 -11.14
N LEU A 55 11.46 -5.19 -10.95
CA LEU A 55 10.63 -5.67 -9.86
C LEU A 55 9.44 -6.43 -10.44
N GLN A 56 9.36 -7.71 -10.12
CA GLN A 56 8.14 -8.48 -10.33
C GLN A 56 7.24 -8.31 -9.10
N ALA A 57 5.97 -8.02 -9.33
CA ALA A 57 4.99 -7.78 -8.28
C ALA A 57 3.66 -8.45 -8.60
N GLN A 58 2.91 -8.74 -7.53
CA GLN A 58 1.51 -9.13 -7.60
C GLN A 58 0.64 -8.01 -7.03
N GLY A 59 -0.51 -7.77 -7.66
CA GLY A 59 -1.46 -6.73 -7.30
C GLY A 59 -2.80 -6.95 -8.00
N VAL A 60 -3.60 -5.89 -8.12
CA VAL A 60 -4.91 -5.94 -8.79
C VAL A 60 -4.77 -5.41 -10.21
N ALA A 61 -5.21 -6.22 -11.15
CA ALA A 61 -5.32 -5.83 -12.56
C ALA A 61 -6.17 -4.56 -12.71
N GLY A 62 -5.72 -3.63 -13.54
CA GLY A 62 -6.35 -2.34 -13.75
C GLY A 62 -6.05 -1.28 -12.68
N THR A 63 -5.25 -1.60 -11.66
CA THR A 63 -4.82 -0.63 -10.63
C THR A 63 -3.48 0.00 -11.02
N THR A 64 -3.33 1.30 -10.75
CA THR A 64 -2.05 2.00 -10.93
C THR A 64 -1.17 1.81 -9.70
N TYR A 65 0.12 1.63 -9.91
CA TYR A 65 1.12 1.47 -8.86
C TYR A 65 2.27 2.45 -9.04
N LEU A 66 2.75 3.00 -7.92
CA LEU A 66 3.88 3.91 -7.89
C LEU A 66 5.10 3.17 -7.34
N LEU A 67 6.16 3.11 -8.14
CA LEU A 67 7.47 2.69 -7.66
C LEU A 67 8.18 3.91 -7.09
N GLN A 68 8.62 3.82 -5.84
CA GLN A 68 9.35 4.89 -5.17
C GLN A 68 10.76 4.43 -4.80
N SER A 69 11.70 5.37 -4.81
CA SER A 69 13.07 5.16 -4.34
C SER A 69 13.41 6.09 -3.17
N SER A 70 14.32 5.65 -2.31
CA SER A 70 14.85 6.42 -1.18
C SER A 70 16.32 6.09 -0.92
N SER A 71 17.10 7.06 -0.47
CA SER A 71 18.47 6.83 0.02
C SER A 71 18.57 6.66 1.54
N ASN A 72 17.50 6.93 2.29
CA ASN A 72 17.50 6.97 3.76
C ASN A 72 16.27 6.30 4.40
N LEU A 73 15.46 5.58 3.63
CA LEU A 73 14.21 4.93 4.03
C LEU A 73 13.12 5.88 4.57
N THR A 74 13.34 7.19 4.55
CA THR A 74 12.46 8.20 5.13
C THR A 74 11.89 9.11 4.06
N ASP A 75 12.75 9.62 3.17
CA ASP A 75 12.37 10.47 2.06
C ASP A 75 12.22 9.62 0.80
N TRP A 76 10.98 9.51 0.31
CA TRP A 76 10.63 8.66 -0.84
C TRP A 76 10.18 9.49 -2.03
N VAL A 77 10.80 9.27 -3.18
CA VAL A 77 10.48 9.94 -4.44
C VAL A 77 9.93 8.92 -5.43
N THR A 78 8.81 9.24 -6.09
CA THR A 78 8.26 8.41 -7.15
C THR A 78 9.16 8.43 -8.38
N VAL A 79 9.59 7.24 -8.81
CA VAL A 79 10.48 7.05 -9.97
C VAL A 79 9.75 6.46 -11.18
N SER A 80 8.59 5.82 -10.97
CA SER A 80 7.75 5.29 -12.05
C SER A 80 6.29 5.13 -11.63
N THR A 81 5.38 5.24 -12.59
CA THR A 81 3.92 5.07 -12.43
C THR A 81 3.46 4.05 -13.46
N ASN A 82 2.92 2.91 -13.00
CA ASN A 82 2.64 1.76 -13.86
C ASN A 82 1.23 1.25 -13.62
N LEU A 83 0.45 1.08 -14.69
CA LEU A 83 -0.80 0.34 -14.65
C LEU A 83 -0.48 -1.14 -14.62
N ALA A 84 -1.03 -1.90 -13.66
CA ALA A 84 -0.95 -3.35 -13.67
C ALA A 84 -1.92 -3.92 -14.72
N PRO A 85 -1.43 -4.49 -15.84
CA PRO A 85 -2.32 -5.06 -16.86
C PRO A 85 -3.01 -6.34 -16.39
N THR A 86 -2.35 -7.08 -15.51
CA THR A 86 -2.79 -8.35 -14.91
C THR A 86 -2.49 -8.32 -13.41
N ASP A 87 -2.90 -9.37 -12.70
CA ASP A 87 -2.60 -9.56 -11.28
C ASP A 87 -1.11 -9.76 -11.00
N GLN A 88 -0.34 -10.24 -11.98
CA GLN A 88 1.13 -10.23 -11.97
C GLN A 88 1.67 -9.22 -12.98
N PHE A 89 2.66 -8.43 -12.60
CA PHE A 89 3.23 -7.41 -13.48
C PHE A 89 4.68 -7.09 -13.11
N GLU A 90 5.42 -6.62 -14.12
CA GLU A 90 6.81 -6.20 -13.98
C GLU A 90 6.91 -4.67 -14.03
N LEU A 91 7.76 -4.10 -13.18
CA LEU A 91 8.17 -2.71 -13.22
C LEU A 91 9.67 -2.65 -13.49
N ALA A 92 10.10 -1.77 -14.39
CA ALA A 92 11.52 -1.55 -14.67
C ALA A 92 11.87 -0.06 -14.56
N VAL A 93 12.97 0.25 -13.90
CA VAL A 93 13.54 1.61 -13.86
C VAL A 93 15.04 1.60 -14.14
N PRO A 94 15.55 2.57 -14.91
CA PRO A 94 16.99 2.75 -15.08
C PRO A 94 17.66 3.05 -13.74
N ILE A 95 18.81 2.44 -13.49
CA ILE A 95 19.66 2.78 -12.35
C ILE A 95 20.57 3.92 -12.78
N LEU A 96 20.59 4.99 -12.02
CA LEU A 96 21.52 6.09 -12.27
C LEU A 96 22.88 5.75 -11.64
N THR A 97 23.93 5.81 -12.45
CA THR A 97 25.31 5.42 -12.11
C THR A 97 25.93 6.20 -10.94
N ASN A 98 25.32 7.32 -10.53
CA ASN A 98 25.79 8.18 -9.44
C ASN A 98 24.79 8.30 -8.27
N SER A 99 23.83 7.37 -8.17
CA SER A 99 22.91 7.38 -7.04
C SER A 99 23.50 6.62 -5.83
N PRO A 100 23.38 7.16 -4.61
CA PRO A 100 23.67 6.39 -3.40
C PRO A 100 22.78 5.15 -3.34
N ALA A 101 23.13 4.16 -2.52
CA ALA A 101 22.34 2.94 -2.35
C ALA A 101 20.84 3.27 -2.23
N GLN A 102 20.05 2.78 -3.18
CA GLN A 102 18.63 3.10 -3.29
C GLN A 102 17.81 1.94 -2.75
N PHE A 103 16.95 2.25 -1.79
CA PHE A 103 15.85 1.39 -1.36
C PHE A 103 14.66 1.63 -2.28
N TYR A 104 13.92 0.58 -2.60
CA TYR A 104 12.72 0.67 -3.42
C TYR A 104 11.51 0.17 -2.65
N ARG A 105 10.35 0.83 -2.85
CA ARG A 105 9.05 0.35 -2.37
C ARG A 105 8.00 0.55 -3.43
N LEU A 106 7.04 -0.37 -3.46
CA LEU A 106 5.88 -0.31 -4.34
C LEU A 106 4.66 0.09 -3.50
N ILE A 107 3.90 1.07 -3.96
CA ILE A 107 2.66 1.50 -3.29
C ILE A 107 1.51 1.57 -4.29
N GLY A 108 0.28 1.39 -3.78
CA GLY A 108 -0.93 1.61 -4.57
C GLY A 108 -0.99 3.08 -5.01
N GLY A 109 -1.22 3.30 -6.29
CA GLY A 109 -1.51 4.61 -6.85
C GLY A 109 -2.93 5.06 -6.49
N PRO A 110 -3.23 6.36 -6.71
CA PRO A 110 -4.57 6.91 -6.53
C PRO A 110 -5.62 6.27 -7.46
#